data_AF-A0A345P2H9-F1
#
_entry.id   AF-A0A345P2H9-F1
#
_cell.length_a   1.000
_cell.length_b   1.000
_cell.length_c   1.000
_cell.angle_alpha   90.00
_cell.angle_beta   90.00
_cell.angle_gamma   90.00
#
_symmetry.space_group_name_H-M   'P 1'
#
loop_
_entity.id
_entity.type
_entity.pdbx_description
1 polymer ?
#
loop_
_entity_poly.entity_id
_entity_poly.type
_entity_poly.pdbx_seq_one_letter_code
_entity_poly.pdbx_strand_id
1 'polypeptide(L)'
;MLRKFWTALSCLKTGYAAQKKLYIYCGSDDIAILMIANMQVINALELEIGLNQQNWEEQLIDYLRVNHLSTLPISLTFASSSTRFALLAPQQQWPDENIQQFLFAQLFKQKYPGFDIQQFDFISDQIIFDQPCIIIALPKALHQSLEKCKSTLHVVDVLPSVLCVWEYLKVLLPTEPILFYEDERCFRINHDQGYPTGIFALPKGFDSTAQNFLSFDVGQPSLTMYRSFGLNQSSEWHQYDPRHSLNFMRKESERL
;
A
#
# COMPACT_ATOMS: atom_id res chain seq x y z
N MET A 1 -7.47 -10.87 7.00
CA MET A 1 -8.41 -9.93 7.61
C MET A 1 -7.79 -8.68 8.27
N LEU A 2 -7.63 -8.58 9.60
CA LEU A 2 -7.33 -7.29 10.27
C LEU A 2 -6.01 -6.60 9.84
N ARG A 3 -4.95 -7.35 9.49
CA ARG A 3 -3.66 -6.80 9.01
C ARG A 3 -3.79 -5.99 7.72
N LYS A 4 -4.49 -6.54 6.73
CA LYS A 4 -4.65 -5.97 5.38
C LYS A 4 -5.63 -4.79 5.42
N PHE A 5 -6.61 -4.90 6.32
CA PHE A 5 -7.55 -3.83 6.65
C PHE A 5 -6.84 -2.58 7.16
N TRP A 6 -5.82 -2.69 8.02
CA TRP A 6 -5.04 -1.54 8.52
C TRP A 6 -4.15 -0.90 7.46
N THR A 7 -3.50 -1.67 6.58
CA THR A 7 -2.73 -1.11 5.45
C THR A 7 -3.64 -0.34 4.50
N ALA A 8 -4.82 -0.87 4.21
CA ALA A 8 -5.81 -0.18 3.38
C ALA A 8 -6.44 1.03 4.11
N LEU A 9 -6.59 0.97 5.44
CA LEU A 9 -7.06 2.10 6.26
C LEU A 9 -6.01 3.21 6.38
N SER A 10 -4.72 2.88 6.46
CA SER A 10 -3.64 3.87 6.53
C SER A 10 -3.46 4.61 5.20
N CYS A 11 -3.85 4.00 4.07
CA CYS A 11 -3.92 4.71 2.77
C CYS A 11 -5.03 5.79 2.70
N LEU A 12 -5.88 5.95 3.72
CA LEU A 12 -6.89 7.01 3.75
C LEU A 12 -6.25 8.40 3.83
N LYS A 13 -6.05 9.04 2.67
CA LYS A 13 -5.80 10.50 2.63
C LYS A 13 -7.05 11.22 3.12
N THR A 14 -6.93 11.88 4.28
CA THR A 14 -7.93 12.80 4.85
C THR A 14 -8.03 14.05 3.96
N GLY A 15 -8.75 13.96 2.85
CA GLY A 15 -8.83 15.11 1.92
C GLY A 15 -10.00 15.16 0.93
N TYR A 16 -10.82 14.12 0.80
CA TYR A 16 -11.93 14.15 -0.16
C TYR A 16 -13.29 13.93 0.49
N ALA A 17 -14.14 14.94 0.33
CA ALA A 17 -15.53 14.97 0.77
C ALA A 17 -16.42 14.05 -0.07
N ALA A 18 -17.45 13.49 0.57
CA ALA A 18 -18.70 12.93 0.03
C ALA A 18 -18.67 11.74 -0.97
N GLN A 19 -17.61 11.50 -1.73
CA GLN A 19 -17.65 10.50 -2.81
C GLN A 19 -17.26 9.09 -2.36
N LYS A 20 -17.98 8.09 -2.89
CA LYS A 20 -17.65 6.67 -2.72
C LYS A 20 -16.38 6.34 -3.48
N LYS A 21 -15.42 5.68 -2.83
CA LYS A 21 -14.14 5.26 -3.40
C LYS A 21 -13.82 3.82 -3.00
N LEU A 22 -13.15 3.09 -3.88
CA LEU A 22 -12.59 1.77 -3.58
C LEU A 22 -11.11 1.90 -3.22
N TYR A 23 -10.71 1.20 -2.17
CA TYR A 23 -9.32 0.99 -1.79
C TYR A 23 -9.01 -0.48 -1.93
N ILE A 24 -8.10 -0.82 -2.84
CA ILE A 24 -7.77 -2.20 -3.18
C ILE A 24 -6.33 -2.44 -2.77
N TYR A 25 -6.11 -3.32 -1.80
CA TYR A 25 -4.79 -3.81 -1.43
C TYR A 25 -4.52 -5.15 -2.13
N CYS A 26 -3.49 -5.21 -2.96
CA CYS A 26 -3.03 -6.40 -3.64
C CYS A 26 -1.84 -7.02 -2.88
N GLY A 27 -2.14 -8.06 -2.09
CA GLY A 27 -1.16 -8.88 -1.39
C GLY A 27 -0.56 -9.96 -2.27
N SER A 28 0.46 -10.64 -1.74
CA SER A 28 1.11 -11.77 -2.41
C SER A 28 0.12 -12.88 -2.79
N ASP A 29 -0.79 -13.22 -1.87
CA ASP A 29 -1.66 -14.39 -1.99
C ASP A 29 -3.16 -14.05 -2.06
N ASP A 30 -3.53 -12.79 -1.79
CA ASP A 30 -4.92 -12.33 -1.77
C ASP A 30 -5.05 -10.83 -2.10
N ILE A 31 -6.27 -10.40 -2.37
CA ILE A 31 -6.63 -9.00 -2.60
C ILE A 31 -7.71 -8.61 -1.61
N ALA A 32 -7.50 -7.50 -0.90
CA ALA A 32 -8.51 -6.90 -0.03
C ALA A 32 -9.10 -5.66 -0.72
N ILE A 33 -10.43 -5.56 -0.74
CA ILE A 33 -11.18 -4.44 -1.31
C ILE A 33 -11.96 -3.79 -0.18
N LEU A 34 -11.74 -2.49 0.05
CA LEU A 34 -12.55 -1.67 0.94
C LEU A 34 -13.35 -0.67 0.12
N MET A 35 -14.63 -0.53 0.45
CA MET A 35 -15.47 0.55 -0.06
C MET A 35 -15.66 1.58 1.03
N ILE A 36 -15.32 2.82 0.71
CA ILE A 36 -15.32 3.93 1.68
C ILE A 36 -16.22 5.04 1.15
N ALA A 37 -17.06 5.58 2.03
CA ALA A 37 -17.91 6.73 1.77
C ALA A 37 -17.93 7.61 3.02
N ASN A 38 -17.86 8.93 2.85
CA ASN A 38 -17.89 9.88 3.98
C ASN A 38 -16.88 9.54 5.09
N MET A 39 -15.65 9.14 4.72
CA MET A 39 -14.59 8.72 5.65
C MET A 39 -14.94 7.47 6.50
N GLN A 40 -15.96 6.71 6.13
CA GLN A 40 -16.35 5.48 6.80
C GLN A 40 -16.20 4.30 5.86
N VAL A 41 -15.63 3.21 6.38
CA VAL A 41 -15.64 1.92 5.69
C VAL A 41 -17.08 1.42 5.72
N ILE A 42 -17.74 1.45 4.57
CA ILE A 42 -19.10 0.96 4.42
C ILE A 42 -19.12 -0.52 4.03
N ASN A 43 -18.02 -1.02 3.46
CA ASN A 43 -17.87 -2.45 3.19
C ASN A 43 -16.41 -2.87 3.03
N ALA A 44 -16.17 -4.16 3.20
CA ALA A 44 -14.88 -4.80 3.01
C ALA A 44 -15.07 -6.18 2.40
N LEU A 45 -14.11 -6.61 1.59
CA LEU A 45 -14.04 -7.93 0.98
C LEU A 45 -12.60 -8.41 0.87
N GLU A 46 -12.39 -9.71 1.08
CA GLU A 46 -11.14 -10.39 0.72
C GLU A 46 -11.43 -11.37 -0.42
N LEU A 47 -10.60 -11.33 -1.45
CA LEU A 47 -10.61 -12.23 -2.59
C LEU A 47 -9.37 -13.12 -2.50
N GLU A 48 -9.54 -14.42 -2.72
CA GLU A 48 -8.43 -15.41 -2.77
C GLU A 48 -7.66 -15.35 -4.11
N ILE A 49 -7.40 -14.13 -4.59
CA ILE A 49 -6.56 -13.83 -5.76
C ILE A 49 -5.38 -12.96 -5.33
N GLY A 50 -4.15 -13.37 -5.59
CA GLY A 50 -2.95 -12.66 -5.14
C GLY A 50 -1.99 -12.32 -6.28
N LEU A 51 -1.04 -11.41 -6.02
CA LEU A 51 -0.01 -11.00 -6.98
C LEU A 51 0.85 -12.16 -7.50
N ASN A 52 0.97 -13.26 -6.74
CA ASN A 52 1.70 -14.46 -7.16
C ASN A 52 0.92 -15.34 -8.15
N GLN A 53 -0.40 -15.12 -8.29
CA GLN A 53 -1.21 -15.87 -9.22
C GLN A 53 -1.09 -15.30 -10.64
N GLN A 54 -1.10 -16.19 -11.64
CA GLN A 54 -1.14 -15.75 -13.04
C GLN A 54 -2.45 -15.00 -13.32
N ASN A 55 -2.35 -13.93 -14.11
CA ASN A 55 -3.49 -13.12 -14.56
C ASN A 55 -4.35 -12.57 -13.41
N TRP A 56 -3.76 -12.30 -12.23
CA TRP A 56 -4.48 -11.71 -11.10
C TRP A 56 -5.18 -10.41 -11.49
N GLU A 57 -4.59 -9.64 -12.41
CA GLU A 57 -5.15 -8.37 -12.85
C GLU A 57 -6.43 -8.57 -13.69
N GLU A 58 -6.49 -9.61 -14.52
CA GLU A 58 -7.70 -9.96 -15.28
C GLU A 58 -8.82 -10.39 -14.34
N GLN A 59 -8.48 -11.25 -13.36
CA GLN A 59 -9.43 -11.72 -12.36
C GLN A 59 -9.99 -10.56 -11.54
N LEU A 60 -9.16 -9.59 -11.15
CA LEU A 60 -9.60 -8.38 -10.46
C LEU A 60 -10.48 -7.50 -11.36
N ILE A 61 -10.07 -7.26 -12.60
CA ILE A 61 -10.82 -6.43 -13.57
C ILE A 61 -12.20 -7.02 -13.81
N ASP A 62 -12.28 -8.33 -14.09
CA ASP A 62 -13.53 -9.03 -14.36
C ASP A 62 -14.42 -9.01 -13.11
N TYR A 63 -13.83 -9.24 -11.94
CA TYR A 63 -14.55 -9.14 -10.68
C TYR A 63 -15.19 -7.75 -10.49
N LEU A 64 -14.42 -6.68 -10.66
CA LEU A 64 -14.93 -5.31 -10.51
C LEU A 64 -15.98 -4.97 -11.58
N ARG A 65 -15.84 -5.47 -12.80
CA ARG A 65 -16.80 -5.25 -13.89
C ARG A 65 -18.13 -5.96 -13.63
N VAL A 66 -18.08 -7.25 -13.29
CA VAL A 66 -19.28 -8.07 -13.01
C VAL A 66 -20.08 -7.49 -11.85
N ASN A 67 -19.41 -6.88 -10.87
CA ASN A 67 -20.06 -6.29 -9.70
C ASN A 67 -20.38 -4.80 -9.85
N HIS A 68 -20.21 -4.22 -11.05
CA HIS A 68 -20.47 -2.80 -11.31
C HIS A 68 -19.68 -1.84 -10.39
N LEU A 69 -18.44 -2.21 -10.08
CA LEU A 69 -17.51 -1.48 -9.22
C LEU A 69 -16.41 -0.75 -10.02
N SER A 70 -16.22 -1.11 -11.30
CA SER A 70 -15.13 -0.60 -12.14
C SER A 70 -15.19 0.89 -12.46
N THR A 71 -16.36 1.53 -12.28
CA THR A 71 -16.58 2.96 -12.52
C THR A 71 -16.24 3.83 -11.31
N LEU A 72 -16.20 3.24 -10.11
CA LEU A 72 -15.82 3.96 -8.91
C LEU A 72 -14.33 4.33 -8.97
N PRO A 73 -13.94 5.51 -8.43
CA PRO A 73 -12.54 5.83 -8.23
C PRO A 73 -11.84 4.72 -7.41
N ILE A 74 -10.66 4.29 -7.84
CA ILE A 74 -9.89 3.21 -7.21
C ILE A 74 -8.51 3.69 -6.78
N SER A 75 -8.22 3.58 -5.48
CA SER A 75 -6.85 3.54 -4.94
C SER A 75 -6.35 2.11 -5.02
N LEU A 76 -5.27 1.86 -5.75
CA LEU A 76 -4.62 0.56 -5.77
C LEU A 76 -3.34 0.62 -4.92
N THR A 77 -3.31 -0.20 -3.88
CA THR A 77 -2.13 -0.44 -3.06
C THR A 77 -1.59 -1.81 -3.36
N PHE A 78 -0.29 -1.98 -3.56
CA PHE A 78 0.31 -3.30 -3.73
C PHE A 78 1.34 -3.59 -2.64
N ALA A 79 1.55 -4.86 -2.34
CA ALA A 79 2.48 -5.29 -1.31
C ALA A 79 3.91 -4.82 -1.61
N SER A 80 4.53 -4.20 -0.62
CA SER A 80 5.93 -3.79 -0.64
C SER A 80 6.88 -4.99 -0.66
N SER A 81 6.43 -6.16 -0.21
CA SER A 81 7.16 -7.43 -0.34
C SER A 81 7.51 -7.75 -1.81
N SER A 82 6.65 -7.35 -2.75
CA SER A 82 6.82 -7.53 -4.20
C SER A 82 7.73 -6.50 -4.87
N THR A 83 8.28 -5.52 -4.14
CA THR A 83 9.12 -4.45 -4.71
C THR A 83 10.40 -4.21 -3.94
N ARG A 84 11.25 -3.30 -4.44
CA ARG A 84 12.46 -2.85 -3.77
C ARG A 84 12.47 -1.33 -3.70
N PHE A 85 13.16 -0.79 -2.69
CA PHE A 85 13.15 0.63 -2.40
C PHE A 85 14.58 1.15 -2.26
N ALA A 86 14.85 2.33 -2.80
CA ALA A 86 16.06 3.09 -2.55
C ALA A 86 15.69 4.54 -2.26
N LEU A 87 16.59 5.27 -1.61
CA LEU A 87 16.47 6.71 -1.44
C LEU A 87 17.49 7.37 -2.33
N LEU A 88 17.03 8.25 -3.21
CA LEU A 88 17.87 9.21 -3.88
C LEU A 88 18.05 10.42 -2.96
N ALA A 89 19.30 10.85 -2.78
CA ALA A 89 19.62 12.03 -1.98
C ALA A 89 18.93 13.29 -2.54
N PRO A 90 18.76 14.36 -1.73
CA PRO A 90 18.25 15.65 -2.19
C PRO A 90 18.88 16.11 -3.51
N GLN A 91 18.01 16.44 -4.47
CA GLN A 91 18.42 16.97 -5.77
C GLN A 91 18.10 18.46 -5.85
N GLN A 92 19.03 19.24 -6.38
CA GLN A 92 18.82 20.66 -6.73
C GLN A 92 18.11 20.80 -8.08
N GLN A 93 18.29 19.81 -8.96
CA GLN A 93 17.69 19.73 -10.28
C GLN A 93 17.42 18.27 -10.62
N TRP A 94 16.40 18.01 -11.42
CA TRP A 94 16.11 16.64 -11.83
C TRP A 94 17.05 16.22 -12.96
N PRO A 95 17.76 15.08 -12.83
CA PRO A 95 18.69 14.63 -13.86
C PRO A 95 17.94 14.23 -15.13
N ASP A 96 18.62 14.35 -16.27
CA ASP A 96 18.14 13.78 -17.53
C ASP A 96 17.93 12.27 -17.40
N GLU A 97 17.01 11.73 -18.21
CA GLU A 97 16.55 10.34 -18.11
C GLU A 97 17.70 9.32 -18.09
N ASN A 98 18.71 9.47 -18.96
CA ASN A 98 19.85 8.56 -19.00
C ASN A 98 20.68 8.58 -17.70
N ILE A 99 20.87 9.77 -17.12
CA ILE A 99 21.59 9.96 -15.85
C ILE A 99 20.75 9.39 -14.71
N GLN A 100 19.44 9.67 -14.71
CA GLN A 100 18.49 9.16 -13.75
C GLN A 100 18.50 7.63 -13.70
N GLN A 101 18.36 6.97 -14.85
CA GLN A 101 18.40 5.52 -14.98
C GLN A 101 19.72 4.94 -14.46
N PHE A 102 20.84 5.58 -14.78
CA PHE A 102 22.15 5.20 -14.25
C PHE A 102 22.21 5.33 -12.73
N LEU A 103 21.75 6.44 -12.15
CA LEU A 103 21.75 6.66 -10.70
C LEU A 103 20.89 5.64 -9.97
N PHE A 104 19.68 5.37 -10.46
CA PHE A 104 18.78 4.36 -9.90
C PHE A 104 19.44 2.98 -9.94
N ALA A 105 19.96 2.58 -11.10
CA ALA A 105 20.68 1.33 -11.27
C ALA A 105 21.82 1.14 -10.25
N GLN A 106 22.63 2.18 -10.01
CA GLN A 106 23.73 2.11 -9.04
C GLN A 106 23.22 1.99 -7.60
N LEU A 107 22.22 2.78 -7.22
CA LEU A 107 21.62 2.72 -5.87
C LEU A 107 21.10 1.32 -5.55
N PHE A 108 20.37 0.71 -6.49
CA PHE A 108 19.82 -0.63 -6.27
C PHE A 108 20.90 -1.72 -6.24
N LYS A 109 21.92 -1.65 -7.11
CA LYS A 109 23.05 -2.59 -7.09
C LYS A 109 23.86 -2.54 -5.80
N GLN A 110 24.03 -1.34 -5.22
CA GLN A 110 24.73 -1.16 -3.96
C GLN A 110 23.92 -1.72 -2.78
N LYS A 111 22.60 -1.49 -2.78
CA LYS A 111 21.72 -1.88 -1.68
C LYS A 111 21.33 -3.36 -1.71
N TYR A 112 21.21 -3.95 -2.90
CA TYR A 112 20.73 -5.31 -3.09
C TYR A 112 21.78 -6.13 -3.87
N PRO A 113 22.56 -6.99 -3.19
CA PRO A 113 23.51 -7.87 -3.85
C PRO A 113 22.83 -8.76 -4.90
N GLY A 114 23.37 -8.80 -6.12
CA GLY A 114 22.83 -9.59 -7.22
C GLY A 114 21.57 -9.00 -7.87
N PHE A 115 21.26 -7.72 -7.65
CA PHE A 115 20.11 -7.07 -8.28
C PHE A 115 20.26 -6.98 -9.80
N ASP A 116 19.35 -7.62 -10.52
CA ASP A 116 19.26 -7.58 -11.98
C ASP A 116 18.34 -6.45 -12.44
N ILE A 117 18.93 -5.35 -12.88
CA ILE A 117 18.21 -4.16 -13.35
C ILE A 117 17.27 -4.48 -14.53
N GLN A 118 17.58 -5.48 -15.36
CA GLN A 118 16.79 -5.76 -16.55
C GLN A 118 15.38 -6.29 -16.22
N GLN A 119 15.17 -6.77 -15.00
CA GLN A 119 13.90 -7.33 -14.53
C GLN A 119 12.97 -6.29 -13.89
N PHE A 120 13.45 -5.05 -13.70
CA PHE A 120 12.71 -4.02 -13.01
C PHE A 120 12.56 -2.76 -13.87
N ASP A 121 11.45 -2.09 -13.67
CA ASP A 121 11.26 -0.69 -14.04
C ASP A 121 11.36 0.17 -12.79
N PHE A 122 11.83 1.41 -12.93
CA PHE A 122 11.95 2.34 -11.82
C PHE A 122 10.85 3.39 -11.87
N ILE A 123 10.19 3.60 -10.75
CA ILE A 123 9.26 4.72 -10.53
C ILE A 123 9.74 5.51 -9.32
N SER A 124 9.51 6.82 -9.32
CA SER A 124 9.76 7.69 -8.18
C SER A 124 8.47 8.09 -7.51
N ASP A 125 8.54 8.42 -6.22
CA ASP A 125 7.49 9.19 -5.57
C ASP A 125 7.46 10.65 -6.08
N GLN A 126 6.73 11.51 -5.38
CA GLN A 126 6.65 12.93 -5.72
C GLN A 126 8.04 13.59 -5.59
N ILE A 127 8.51 14.18 -6.69
CA ILE A 127 9.79 14.89 -6.72
C ILE A 127 9.62 16.23 -6.00
N ILE A 128 10.31 16.37 -4.87
CA ILE A 128 10.43 17.62 -4.13
C ILE A 128 11.92 17.96 -4.07
N PHE A 129 12.32 19.09 -4.66
CA PHE A 129 13.71 19.53 -4.62
C PHE A 129 14.14 19.77 -3.17
N ASP A 130 15.44 19.61 -2.90
CA ASP A 130 16.03 19.67 -1.57
C ASP A 130 15.57 18.59 -0.59
N GLN A 131 14.80 17.58 -1.05
CA GLN A 131 14.33 16.47 -0.23
C GLN A 131 14.74 15.11 -0.80
N PRO A 132 14.94 14.09 0.05
CA PRO A 132 15.14 12.73 -0.41
C PRO A 132 13.93 12.25 -1.22
N CYS A 133 14.20 11.53 -2.30
CA CYS A 133 13.16 10.96 -3.17
C CYS A 133 13.17 9.43 -3.04
N ILE A 134 12.00 8.83 -2.84
CA ILE A 134 11.86 7.38 -2.77
C ILE A 134 11.80 6.84 -4.19
N ILE A 135 12.77 6.00 -4.52
CA ILE A 135 12.80 5.25 -5.77
C ILE A 135 12.31 3.85 -5.50
N ILE A 136 11.36 3.40 -6.30
CA ILE A 136 10.77 2.07 -6.24
C ILE A 136 11.24 1.32 -7.48
N ALA A 137 11.88 0.17 -7.29
CA ALA A 137 12.09 -0.77 -8.36
C ALA A 137 10.95 -1.79 -8.35
N LEU A 138 10.18 -1.75 -9.44
CA LEU A 138 8.98 -2.54 -9.66
C LEU A 138 9.30 -3.65 -10.66
N PRO A 139 9.05 -4.94 -10.36
CA PRO A 139 9.22 -6.00 -11.34
C PRO A 139 8.43 -5.69 -12.61
N LYS A 140 9.03 -5.85 -13.80
CA LYS A 140 8.40 -5.52 -15.09
C LYS A 140 7.04 -6.20 -15.28
N ALA A 141 6.93 -7.45 -14.87
CA ALA A 141 5.65 -8.18 -14.92
C ALA A 141 4.57 -7.50 -14.07
N LEU A 142 4.91 -7.08 -12.85
CA LEU A 142 3.98 -6.36 -11.99
C LEU A 142 3.64 -4.98 -12.56
N HIS A 143 4.62 -4.26 -13.11
CA HIS A 143 4.39 -2.97 -13.77
C HIS A 143 3.39 -3.10 -14.93
N GLN A 144 3.58 -4.10 -15.80
CA GLN A 144 2.67 -4.38 -16.91
C GLN A 144 1.24 -4.70 -16.43
N SER A 145 1.09 -5.53 -15.39
CA SER A 145 -0.22 -5.82 -14.80
C SER A 145 -0.88 -4.55 -14.21
N LEU A 146 -0.11 -3.68 -13.56
CA LEU A 146 -0.62 -2.42 -13.03
C LEU A 146 -1.06 -1.45 -14.13
N GLU A 147 -0.30 -1.34 -15.23
CA GLU A 147 -0.69 -0.52 -16.38
C GLU A 147 -1.99 -1.03 -17.02
N LYS A 148 -2.18 -2.35 -17.09
CA LYS A 148 -3.43 -2.96 -17.56
C LYS A 148 -4.63 -2.67 -16.65
N CYS A 149 -4.42 -2.67 -15.32
CA CYS A 149 -5.42 -2.19 -14.37
C CYS A 149 -5.77 -0.72 -14.63
N LYS A 150 -4.76 0.16 -14.76
CA LYS A 150 -4.96 1.60 -15.00
C LYS A 150 -5.68 1.88 -16.31
N SER A 151 -5.39 1.14 -17.38
CA SER A 151 -6.04 1.34 -18.68
C SER A 151 -7.50 0.90 -18.72
N THR A 152 -7.92 0.06 -17.77
CA THR A 152 -9.23 -0.63 -17.81
C THR A 152 -10.18 -0.20 -16.69
N LEU A 153 -9.63 0.24 -15.56
CA LEU A 153 -10.36 0.65 -14.35
C LEU A 153 -10.17 2.14 -14.11
N HIS A 154 -11.06 2.76 -13.35
CA HIS A 154 -10.92 4.16 -12.93
C HIS A 154 -9.91 4.30 -11.76
N VAL A 155 -8.65 3.92 -12.01
CA VAL A 155 -7.56 4.01 -11.02
C VAL A 155 -7.11 5.45 -10.88
N VAL A 156 -7.21 6.01 -9.68
CA VAL A 156 -6.82 7.41 -9.41
C VAL A 156 -5.47 7.52 -8.71
N ASP A 157 -5.02 6.46 -8.03
CA ASP A 157 -3.69 6.38 -7.41
C ASP A 157 -3.21 4.94 -7.30
N VAL A 158 -1.89 4.77 -7.44
CA VAL A 158 -1.20 3.49 -7.31
C VAL A 158 0.02 3.67 -6.42
N LEU A 159 0.07 2.98 -5.27
CA LEU A 159 1.15 3.11 -4.30
C LEU A 159 1.56 1.75 -3.71
N PRO A 160 2.85 1.51 -3.43
CA PRO A 160 3.22 0.41 -2.54
C PRO A 160 2.76 0.70 -1.11
N SER A 161 2.44 -0.34 -0.36
CA SER A 161 1.99 -0.25 1.03
C SER A 161 2.93 0.53 1.95
N VAL A 162 4.25 0.47 1.74
CA VAL A 162 5.25 1.19 2.53
C VAL A 162 5.05 2.71 2.44
N LEU A 163 4.65 3.21 1.26
CA LEU A 163 4.38 4.63 1.06
C LEU A 163 3.06 5.02 1.72
N CYS A 164 2.01 4.20 1.62
CA CYS A 164 0.78 4.45 2.36
C CYS A 164 1.01 4.56 3.88
N VAL A 165 1.73 3.58 4.43
CA VAL A 165 2.02 3.52 5.87
C VAL A 165 2.87 4.72 6.30
N TRP A 166 3.90 5.08 5.52
CA TRP A 166 4.71 6.25 5.79
C TRP A 166 3.91 7.56 5.72
N GLU A 167 3.16 7.79 4.64
CA GLU A 167 2.35 9.01 4.46
C GLU A 167 1.36 9.23 5.62
N TYR A 168 0.80 8.13 6.13
CA TYR A 168 -0.11 8.17 7.27
C TYR A 168 0.60 8.45 8.59
N LEU A 169 1.67 7.71 8.88
CA LEU A 169 2.31 7.74 10.19
C LEU A 169 3.31 8.88 10.35
N LYS A 170 3.84 9.47 9.27
CA LYS A 170 4.82 10.57 9.35
C LYS A 170 4.30 11.80 10.10
N VAL A 171 2.97 12.01 10.12
CA VAL A 171 2.32 13.09 10.87
C VAL A 171 2.19 12.74 12.36
N LEU A 172 1.93 11.47 12.67
CA LEU A 172 1.71 11.00 14.04
C LEU A 172 3.02 10.74 14.80
N LEU A 173 4.06 10.33 14.08
CA LEU A 173 5.34 9.86 14.63
C LEU A 173 6.53 10.62 14.02
N PRO A 174 6.57 11.97 14.01
CA PRO A 174 7.43 12.77 13.13
C PRO A 174 8.94 12.47 13.18
N THR A 175 9.42 11.88 14.29
CA THR A 175 10.83 11.56 14.54
C THR A 175 11.09 10.09 14.89
N GLU A 176 10.04 9.27 15.02
CA GLU A 176 10.21 7.87 15.42
C GLU A 176 10.27 6.96 14.18
N PRO A 177 11.16 5.96 14.15
CA PRO A 177 11.14 4.98 13.06
C PRO A 177 9.79 4.26 13.00
N ILE A 178 9.23 4.17 11.79
CA ILE A 178 8.02 3.40 11.54
C ILE A 178 8.42 1.96 11.25
N LEU A 179 7.79 1.03 11.96
CA LEU A 179 7.96 -0.40 11.79
C LEU A 179 6.60 -1.03 11.46
N PHE A 180 6.55 -1.86 10.42
CA PHE A 180 5.38 -2.67 10.13
C PHE A 180 5.76 -4.01 9.50
N TYR A 181 4.86 -4.98 9.60
CA TYR A 181 5.06 -6.31 9.05
C TYR A 181 4.11 -6.54 7.89
N GLU A 182 4.65 -7.06 6.80
CA GLU A 182 3.90 -7.47 5.63
C GLU A 182 4.51 -8.77 5.10
N ASP A 183 3.65 -9.80 4.96
CA ASP A 183 4.06 -11.17 4.70
C ASP A 183 5.16 -11.63 5.69
N GLU A 184 6.26 -12.18 5.18
CA GLU A 184 7.43 -12.63 5.94
C GLU A 184 8.52 -11.56 6.09
N ARG A 185 8.16 -10.27 5.94
CA ARG A 185 9.08 -9.15 6.02
C ARG A 185 8.67 -8.13 7.09
N CYS A 186 9.68 -7.57 7.73
CA CYS A 186 9.59 -6.37 8.54
C CYS A 186 10.11 -5.19 7.73
N PHE A 187 9.29 -4.17 7.56
CA PHE A 187 9.67 -2.91 6.94
C PHE A 187 9.96 -1.89 8.02
N ARG A 188 11.14 -1.28 7.93
CA ARG A 188 11.56 -0.16 8.79
C ARG A 188 11.76 1.08 7.95
N ILE A 189 11.03 2.13 8.26
CA ILE A 189 11.19 3.46 7.66
C ILE A 189 11.80 4.36 8.74
N ASN A 190 13.06 4.71 8.58
CA ASN A 190 13.66 5.81 9.33
C ASN A 190 13.26 7.11 8.63
N HIS A 191 12.90 8.12 9.42
CA HIS A 191 12.59 9.43 8.91
C HIS A 191 12.95 10.51 9.93
N ASP A 192 13.13 11.73 9.46
CA ASP A 192 13.38 12.90 10.28
C ASP A 192 12.50 14.04 9.78
N GLN A 193 11.79 14.70 10.70
CA GLN A 193 10.81 15.76 10.39
C GLN A 193 9.81 15.34 9.29
N GLY A 194 9.41 14.07 9.30
CA GLY A 194 8.52 13.49 8.30
C GLY A 194 9.17 13.09 6.97
N TYR A 195 10.46 13.34 6.75
CA TYR A 195 11.18 12.97 5.52
C TYR A 195 11.94 11.65 5.65
N PRO A 196 11.86 10.75 4.66
CA PRO A 196 12.44 9.41 4.76
C PRO A 196 13.96 9.51 4.66
N THR A 197 14.66 8.94 5.66
CA THR A 197 16.13 8.86 5.71
C THR A 197 16.63 7.44 5.46
N GLY A 198 15.76 6.43 5.59
CA GLY A 198 16.07 5.05 5.25
C GLY A 198 14.82 4.19 5.14
N ILE A 199 14.79 3.28 4.16
CA ILE A 199 13.76 2.23 4.08
C ILE A 199 14.46 0.88 4.03
N PHE A 200 14.16 -0.01 4.97
CA PHE A 200 14.78 -1.32 5.09
C PHE A 200 13.70 -2.39 5.04
N ALA A 201 14.01 -3.50 4.36
CA ALA A 201 13.20 -4.70 4.36
C ALA A 201 14.04 -5.82 4.98
N LEU A 202 13.61 -6.29 6.15
CA LEU A 202 14.30 -7.30 6.95
C LEU A 202 13.47 -8.59 6.99
N PRO A 203 14.10 -9.77 7.11
CA PRO A 203 13.35 -11.00 7.41
C PRO A 203 12.54 -10.84 8.70
N LYS A 204 11.36 -11.44 8.75
CA LYS A 204 10.56 -11.51 9.97
C LYS A 204 11.40 -12.12 11.12
N GLY A 205 11.35 -11.49 12.30
CA GLY A 205 12.08 -11.94 13.49
C GLY A 205 13.56 -11.56 13.55
N PHE A 206 14.11 -10.83 12.57
CA PHE A 206 15.51 -10.39 12.59
C PHE A 206 15.81 -9.35 13.68
N ASP A 207 14.80 -8.57 14.09
CA ASP A 207 14.95 -7.52 15.10
C ASP A 207 14.21 -7.96 16.38
N SER A 208 14.94 -8.43 17.38
CA SER A 208 14.40 -8.86 18.68
C SER A 208 13.81 -7.69 19.48
N THR A 209 14.23 -6.46 19.20
CA THR A 209 13.62 -5.23 19.72
C THR A 209 12.36 -4.82 18.96
N ALA A 210 12.21 -5.21 17.68
CA ALA A 210 10.99 -4.97 16.90
C ALA A 210 9.77 -5.79 17.35
N GLN A 211 9.95 -6.84 18.17
CA GLN A 211 8.81 -7.58 18.74
C GLN A 211 7.88 -6.69 19.61
N ASN A 212 8.40 -5.57 20.12
CA ASN A 212 7.66 -4.58 20.92
C ASN A 212 7.05 -3.43 20.09
N PHE A 213 7.25 -3.38 18.77
CA PHE A 213 6.77 -2.31 17.90
C PHE A 213 5.88 -2.89 16.80
N LEU A 214 4.62 -2.45 16.74
CA LEU A 214 3.62 -2.81 15.73
C LEU A 214 3.82 -4.21 15.13
N SER A 215 3.99 -5.22 16.01
CA SER A 215 3.90 -6.60 15.61
C SER A 215 2.42 -6.87 15.42
N PHE A 216 1.98 -6.95 14.17
CA PHE A 216 0.58 -7.28 13.91
C PHE A 216 0.31 -8.77 14.16
N ASP A 217 1.11 -9.50 14.95
CA ASP A 217 0.91 -10.92 15.23
C ASP A 217 -0.42 -11.10 15.97
N VAL A 218 -1.09 -12.20 15.63
CA VAL A 218 -2.48 -12.51 15.96
C VAL A 218 -2.66 -12.50 17.47
N GLY A 219 -3.03 -11.36 18.01
CA GLY A 219 -3.27 -11.14 19.43
C GLY A 219 -3.40 -9.65 19.69
N GLN A 220 -4.62 -9.20 19.96
CA GLN A 220 -5.05 -7.86 20.36
C GLN A 220 -4.02 -6.70 20.24
N PRO A 221 -4.29 -5.66 19.43
CA PRO A 221 -3.48 -4.44 19.45
C PRO A 221 -3.36 -3.94 20.88
N SER A 222 -2.14 -3.60 21.31
CA SER A 222 -1.94 -2.97 22.62
C SER A 222 -2.81 -1.72 22.72
N LEU A 223 -3.52 -1.62 23.85
CA LEU A 223 -4.59 -0.66 24.20
C LEU A 223 -4.25 0.83 23.98
N THR A 224 -3.00 1.16 23.67
CA THR A 224 -2.51 2.53 23.53
C THR A 224 -3.01 3.22 22.26
N MET A 225 -3.27 2.49 21.16
CA MET A 225 -3.76 3.10 19.91
C MET A 225 -5.26 3.45 19.93
N TYR A 226 -6.10 2.67 20.62
CA TYR A 226 -7.56 2.89 20.61
C TYR A 226 -7.98 4.24 21.22
N ARG A 227 -7.19 4.81 22.15
CA ARG A 227 -7.49 6.12 22.74
C ARG A 227 -7.35 7.28 21.75
N SER A 228 -6.52 7.14 20.72
CA SER A 228 -6.25 8.22 19.76
C SER A 228 -7.35 8.39 18.70
N PHE A 229 -8.18 7.36 18.50
CA PHE A 229 -9.09 7.31 17.37
C PHE A 229 -10.51 7.82 17.65
N GLY A 230 -10.89 8.10 18.91
CA GLY A 230 -12.28 8.48 19.23
C GLY A 230 -13.34 7.46 18.76
N LEU A 231 -12.91 6.26 18.33
CA LEU A 231 -13.76 5.16 17.93
C LEU A 231 -14.25 4.51 19.22
N ASN A 232 -15.39 4.98 19.72
CA ASN A 232 -16.12 4.29 20.78
C ASN A 232 -16.38 2.84 20.35
N GLN A 233 -16.13 1.91 21.27
CA GLN A 233 -16.52 0.51 21.13
C GLN A 233 -18.05 0.42 21.06
N SER A 234 -18.63 0.55 19.87
CA SER A 234 -20.03 0.20 19.66
C SER A 234 -20.34 -0.06 18.19
N SER A 235 -19.94 -1.24 17.72
CA SER A 235 -20.78 -2.03 16.83
C SER A 235 -20.23 -3.45 16.84
N GLU A 236 -21.05 -4.37 17.33
CA GLU A 236 -20.83 -5.80 17.24
C GLU A 236 -20.43 -6.16 15.80
N TRP A 237 -19.18 -6.61 15.62
CA TRP A 237 -18.73 -7.19 14.36
C TRP A 237 -19.42 -8.54 14.21
N HIS A 238 -20.64 -8.55 13.67
CA HIS A 238 -21.33 -9.78 13.36
C HIS A 238 -20.50 -10.63 12.38
N GLN A 239 -20.63 -11.95 12.51
CA GLN A 239 -19.96 -12.93 11.65
C GLN A 239 -20.07 -12.53 10.18
N TYR A 240 -18.92 -12.37 9.56
CA TYR A 240 -18.73 -11.86 8.21
C TYR A 240 -19.16 -12.92 7.18
N ASP A 241 -20.24 -12.67 6.44
CA ASP A 241 -20.63 -13.47 5.26
C ASP A 241 -20.25 -12.69 3.97
N PRO A 242 -19.29 -13.20 3.17
CA PRO A 242 -18.87 -12.59 1.91
C PRO A 242 -20.02 -12.27 0.93
N ARG A 243 -21.12 -13.04 0.95
CA ARG A 243 -22.29 -12.82 0.07
C ARG A 243 -23.08 -11.58 0.48
N HIS A 244 -23.16 -11.31 1.79
CA HIS A 244 -23.78 -10.10 2.31
C HIS A 244 -22.96 -8.86 1.95
N SER A 245 -21.64 -8.95 2.06
CA SER A 245 -20.71 -7.90 1.62
C SER A 245 -20.85 -7.66 0.11
N LEU A 246 -20.89 -8.70 -0.72
CA LEU A 246 -21.01 -8.53 -2.18
C LEU A 246 -22.29 -7.79 -2.60
N ASN A 247 -23.44 -8.24 -2.09
CA ASN A 247 -24.73 -7.65 -2.41
C ASN A 247 -24.83 -6.20 -1.93
N PHE A 248 -24.17 -5.86 -0.82
CA PHE A 248 -24.09 -4.49 -0.34
C PHE A 248 -23.23 -3.62 -1.28
N MET A 249 -22.05 -4.08 -1.70
CA MET A 249 -21.18 -3.30 -2.61
C MET A 249 -21.90 -2.95 -3.92
N ARG A 250 -22.57 -3.93 -4.51
CA ARG A 250 -23.32 -3.72 -5.77
C ARG A 250 -24.47 -2.72 -5.60
N LYS A 251 -25.29 -2.87 -4.55
CA LYS A 251 -26.41 -1.95 -4.30
C LYS A 251 -25.92 -0.53 -4.05
N GLU A 252 -24.78 -0.37 -3.40
CA GLU A 252 -24.21 0.94 -3.13
C GLU A 252 -23.58 1.58 -4.36
N SER A 253 -23.01 0.82 -5.30
CA SER A 253 -22.49 1.41 -6.55
C SER A 253 -23.60 1.89 -7.48
N GLU A 254 -24.74 1.19 -7.53
CA GLU A 254 -25.93 1.54 -8.34
C GLU A 254 -26.68 2.80 -7.85
N ARG A 255 -26.34 3.34 -6.66
CA ARG A 255 -26.98 4.53 -6.05
C ARG A 255 -26.32 5.87 -6.43
N LEU A 256 -25.32 5.86 -7.32
CA LEU A 256 -24.63 7.03 -7.87
C LEU A 256 -25.12 7.32 -9.28
#